data_AF-A0AAP2BFB6-F1
#
_entry.id   AF-A0AAP2BFB6-F1
#
_cell.length_a   1.000
_cell.length_b   1.000
_cell.length_c   1.000
_cell.angle_alpha   90.00
_cell.angle_beta   90.00
_cell.angle_gamma   90.00
#
_symmetry.space_group_name_H-M   'P 1'
#
loop_
_entity.id
_entity.type
_entity.pdbx_description
1 polymer ?
#
loop_
_entity_poly.entity_id
_entity_poly.type
_entity_poly.pdbx_seq_one_letter_code
_entity_poly.pdbx_strand_id
1 'polypeptide(L)'
;MVKEIEQNTPEEKCELCGKYAVLRNSHLMPKSLYKVITRTFHPYDSAPIWASKSQKSSYYSNSQITKKLLCGVCEDRFNKYGEKYVVEKCMKNPQTFELKRVLDSSTPSIHVNGFSYFNPKDILKFNSEKFMYFAASIAWRVTATNWGNDDIANLNNALPKEFKESLQNYLLKNVEFPSNIYITVCVDNDVEPVPIMSLPSGDIEKNMCMSFFIPGIKFNIFFGAEADQELSSSLNKLGINLIYMYRSFRRSNEYQQMKNLLGSELSPKGKLAKQPNRS
;
A
#
# COMPACT_ATOMS: atom_id res chain seq x y z
N MET A 1 -45.10 23.64 -1.52
CA MET A 1 -43.76 24.19 -1.77
C MET A 1 -42.84 23.76 -0.65
N VAL A 2 -42.13 22.64 -0.83
CA VAL A 2 -41.07 22.22 0.09
C VAL A 2 -39.81 22.92 -0.39
N LYS A 3 -39.29 23.87 0.39
CA LYS A 3 -37.98 24.46 0.16
C LYS A 3 -36.94 23.36 0.40
N GLU A 4 -36.34 22.85 -0.67
CA GLU A 4 -35.09 22.09 -0.56
C GLU A 4 -34.06 23.02 0.06
N ILE A 5 -33.68 22.72 1.30
CA ILE A 5 -32.53 23.33 1.94
C ILE A 5 -31.32 22.71 1.25
N GLU A 6 -30.79 23.38 0.23
CA GLU A 6 -29.45 23.10 -0.28
C GLU A 6 -28.48 23.34 0.88
N GLN A 7 -28.11 22.25 1.57
CA GLN A 7 -27.05 22.26 2.56
C GLN A 7 -25.75 22.60 1.83
N ASN A 8 -25.40 23.89 1.86
CA ASN A 8 -24.20 24.42 1.26
C ASN A 8 -22.99 23.77 1.96
N THR A 9 -22.47 22.71 1.35
CA THR A 9 -21.38 21.94 1.95
C THR A 9 -20.11 22.79 1.80
N PRO A 10 -19.39 23.12 2.89
CA PRO A 10 -18.27 24.03 2.80
C PRO A 10 -17.19 23.46 1.86
N GLU A 11 -16.71 24.31 0.95
CA GLU A 11 -15.56 23.98 0.12
C GLU A 11 -14.28 24.12 0.93
N GLU A 12 -13.42 23.11 0.84
CA GLU A 12 -12.12 23.07 1.49
C GLU A 12 -11.04 22.84 0.43
N LYS A 13 -9.79 23.17 0.75
CA LYS A 13 -8.68 23.02 -0.19
C LYS A 13 -8.33 21.53 -0.34
N CYS A 14 -8.35 21.01 -1.55
CA CYS A 14 -7.89 19.65 -1.85
C CYS A 14 -6.37 19.55 -1.69
N GLU A 15 -5.90 18.63 -0.84
CA GLU A 15 -4.46 18.50 -0.57
C GLU A 15 -3.65 18.11 -1.82
N LEU A 16 -4.23 17.36 -2.76
CA LEU A 16 -3.50 16.94 -3.96
C LEU A 16 -3.43 18.03 -5.04
N CYS A 17 -4.55 18.65 -5.40
CA CYS A 17 -4.58 19.60 -6.53
C CYS A 17 -4.60 21.07 -6.12
N GLY A 18 -4.73 21.37 -4.82
CA GLY A 18 -4.78 22.72 -4.28
C GLY A 18 -6.04 23.52 -4.59
N LYS A 19 -7.01 22.96 -5.33
CA LYS A 19 -8.29 23.61 -5.66
C LYS A 19 -9.28 23.50 -4.50
N TYR A 20 -10.08 24.54 -4.28
CA TYR A 20 -11.23 24.48 -3.37
C TYR A 20 -12.35 23.67 -4.01
N ALA A 21 -12.91 22.74 -3.23
CA ALA A 21 -14.04 21.89 -3.63
C ALA A 21 -14.64 21.20 -2.40
N VAL A 22 -15.80 20.58 -2.56
CA VAL A 22 -16.33 19.63 -1.57
C VAL A 22 -15.41 18.40 -1.50
N LEU A 23 -14.73 18.23 -0.37
CA LEU A 23 -13.83 17.10 -0.15
C LEU A 23 -14.59 15.82 0.15
N ARG A 24 -14.00 14.70 -0.26
CA ARG A 24 -14.49 13.34 -0.01
C ARG A 24 -13.78 12.77 1.21
N ASN A 25 -14.43 11.78 1.83
CA ASN A 25 -13.81 11.00 2.89
C ASN A 25 -12.83 9.98 2.28
N SER A 26 -11.62 10.45 2.02
CA SER A 26 -10.51 9.70 1.46
C SER A 26 -10.05 8.61 2.42
N HIS A 27 -9.64 7.46 1.90
CA HIS A 27 -9.06 6.39 2.70
C HIS A 27 -7.54 6.40 2.55
N LEU A 28 -6.82 6.14 3.64
CA LEU A 28 -5.36 5.96 3.59
C LEU A 28 -5.01 4.71 2.76
N MET A 29 -5.53 3.56 3.19
CA MET A 29 -5.52 2.33 2.40
C MET A 29 -6.86 2.22 1.64
N PRO A 30 -6.88 1.84 0.36
CA PRO A 30 -8.12 1.78 -0.41
C PRO A 30 -9.24 0.96 0.27
N LYS A 31 -10.46 1.50 0.25
CA LYS A 31 -11.66 0.83 0.81
C LYS A 31 -11.87 -0.59 0.30
N SER A 32 -11.49 -0.85 -0.95
CA SER A 32 -11.62 -2.15 -1.60
C SER A 32 -10.70 -3.21 -0.97
N LEU A 33 -9.54 -2.85 -0.44
CA LEU A 33 -8.65 -3.78 0.25
C LEU A 33 -9.23 -4.30 1.57
N TYR A 34 -9.90 -3.43 2.34
CA TYR A 34 -10.63 -3.86 3.53
C TYR A 34 -11.66 -4.95 3.18
N LYS A 35 -12.40 -4.76 2.08
CA LYS A 35 -13.35 -5.78 1.58
C LYS A 35 -12.67 -7.08 1.15
N VAL A 36 -11.46 -7.01 0.57
CA VAL A 36 -10.70 -8.22 0.22
C VAL A 36 -10.33 -8.98 1.49
N ILE A 37 -9.74 -8.29 2.47
CA ILE A 37 -9.34 -8.89 3.75
C ILE A 37 -10.53 -9.58 4.43
N THR A 38 -11.66 -8.89 4.60
CA THR A 38 -12.83 -9.46 5.29
C THR A 38 -13.48 -10.62 4.55
N ARG A 39 -13.22 -10.75 3.24
CA ARG A 39 -13.76 -11.82 2.38
C ARG A 39 -12.77 -12.94 2.09
N THR A 40 -11.57 -12.90 2.66
CA THR A 40 -10.59 -13.96 2.37
C THR A 40 -10.94 -15.27 3.07
N PHE A 41 -11.47 -15.21 4.28
CA PHE A 41 -11.82 -16.39 5.08
C PHE A 41 -13.33 -16.48 5.27
N HIS A 42 -13.88 -17.68 5.08
CA HIS A 42 -15.28 -17.96 5.39
C HIS A 42 -15.41 -18.23 6.90
N PRO A 43 -16.44 -17.68 7.60
CA PRO A 43 -17.50 -16.80 7.09
C PRO A 43 -17.06 -15.34 6.92
N TYR A 44 -17.52 -14.72 5.82
CA TYR A 44 -17.13 -13.39 5.32
C TYR A 44 -17.56 -12.18 6.15
N ASP A 45 -18.08 -12.40 7.36
CA ASP A 45 -18.71 -11.38 8.20
C ASP A 45 -17.97 -11.15 9.52
N SER A 46 -16.73 -11.64 9.61
CA SER A 46 -15.87 -11.38 10.74
C SER A 46 -15.03 -10.12 10.47
N ALA A 47 -15.15 -9.14 11.35
CA ALA A 47 -14.23 -8.01 11.36
C ALA A 47 -12.78 -8.54 11.40
N PRO A 48 -11.83 -7.97 10.66
CA PRO A 48 -10.46 -8.45 10.68
C PRO A 48 -9.81 -8.20 12.04
N ILE A 49 -8.75 -8.95 12.33
CA ILE A 49 -7.90 -8.69 13.49
C ILE A 49 -7.05 -7.46 13.16
N TRP A 50 -7.27 -6.40 13.91
CA TRP A 50 -6.42 -5.22 13.94
C TRP A 50 -5.33 -5.41 14.99
N ALA A 51 -4.07 -5.28 14.60
CA ALA A 51 -2.92 -5.33 15.49
C ALA A 51 -2.30 -3.93 15.57
N SER A 52 -2.35 -3.32 16.76
CA SER A 52 -1.83 -1.96 16.98
C SER A 52 -0.67 -2.00 17.96
N LYS A 53 0.49 -1.54 17.50
CA LYS A 53 1.72 -1.48 18.31
C LYS A 53 1.63 -0.36 19.35
N SER A 54 1.13 0.81 18.94
CA SER A 54 0.91 1.97 19.80
C SER A 54 -0.05 1.65 20.95
N GLN A 55 -1.14 0.92 20.68
CA GLN A 55 -2.11 0.52 21.71
C GLN A 55 -1.73 -0.77 22.46
N LYS A 56 -0.60 -1.40 22.11
CA LYS A 56 -0.14 -2.71 22.62
C LYS A 56 -1.25 -3.77 22.66
N SER A 57 -2.13 -3.78 21.66
CA SER A 57 -3.27 -4.70 21.64
C SER A 57 -3.67 -5.17 20.25
N SER A 58 -4.34 -6.33 20.23
CA SER A 58 -5.00 -6.89 19.07
C SER A 58 -6.50 -7.04 19.33
N TYR A 59 -7.33 -6.72 18.34
CA TYR A 59 -8.79 -6.78 18.49
C TYR A 59 -9.48 -6.87 17.13
N TYR A 60 -10.70 -7.41 17.12
CA TYR A 60 -11.54 -7.39 15.93
C TYR A 60 -12.02 -5.96 15.65
N SER A 61 -11.81 -5.47 14.43
CA SER A 61 -12.18 -4.10 14.05
C SER A 61 -12.52 -3.97 12.57
N ASN A 62 -13.64 -3.30 12.27
CA ASN A 62 -14.01 -2.86 10.92
C ASN A 62 -13.55 -1.42 10.62
N SER A 63 -12.77 -0.82 11.53
CA SER A 63 -12.30 0.56 11.38
C SER A 63 -11.43 0.71 10.14
N GLN A 64 -11.61 1.85 9.47
CA GLN A 64 -10.84 2.26 8.30
C GLN A 64 -10.26 3.64 8.59
N ILE A 65 -8.99 3.85 8.24
CA ILE A 65 -8.33 5.15 8.44
C ILE A 65 -8.78 6.06 7.31
N THR A 66 -9.62 7.04 7.65
CA THR A 66 -10.24 7.95 6.68
C THR A 66 -10.17 9.40 7.13
N LYS A 67 -10.17 10.33 6.17
CA LYS A 67 -10.15 11.78 6.41
C LYS A 67 -10.75 12.52 5.22
N LYS A 68 -11.40 13.67 5.45
CA LYS A 68 -11.69 14.62 4.37
C LYS A 68 -10.38 15.18 3.82
N LEU A 69 -10.00 14.80 2.59
CA LEU A 69 -8.66 15.10 2.07
C LEU A 69 -8.68 15.54 0.60
N LEU A 70 -9.34 14.77 -0.25
CA LEU A 70 -9.30 14.95 -1.71
C LEU A 70 -10.66 15.34 -2.27
N CYS A 71 -10.67 16.18 -3.30
CA CYS A 71 -11.88 16.43 -4.08
C CYS A 71 -12.26 15.19 -4.91
N GLY A 72 -13.51 15.15 -5.40
CA GLY A 72 -14.02 14.01 -6.16
C GLY A 72 -13.19 13.64 -7.41
N VAL A 73 -12.60 14.63 -8.09
CA VAL A 73 -11.75 14.41 -9.28
C VAL A 73 -10.45 13.70 -8.90
N CYS A 74 -9.84 14.07 -7.76
CA CYS A 74 -8.61 13.45 -7.29
C CYS A 74 -8.85 12.03 -6.74
N GLU A 75 -9.97 11.79 -6.06
CA GLU A 75 -10.40 10.44 -5.66
C GLU A 75 -10.59 9.52 -6.86
N ASP A 76 -11.35 9.96 -7.88
CA ASP A 76 -11.57 9.16 -9.09
C ASP A 76 -10.26 8.86 -9.81
N ARG A 77 -9.34 9.82 -9.80
CA ARG A 77 -8.00 9.64 -10.35
C ARG A 77 -7.25 8.50 -9.65
N PHE A 78 -7.22 8.46 -8.32
CA PHE A 78 -6.57 7.39 -7.57
C PHE A 78 -7.18 6.02 -7.88
N ASN A 79 -8.51 5.98 -7.96
CA ASN A 79 -9.25 4.78 -8.33
C ASN A 79 -8.92 4.30 -9.76
N LYS A 80 -9.02 5.17 -10.77
CA LYS A 80 -8.86 4.83 -12.21
C LYS A 80 -7.41 4.50 -12.57
N TYR A 81 -6.44 5.19 -11.97
CA TYR A 81 -5.02 5.03 -12.31
C TYR A 81 -4.26 4.07 -11.41
N GLY A 82 -4.81 3.60 -10.29
CA GLY A 82 -4.11 2.63 -9.44
C GLY A 82 -5.06 1.62 -8.80
N GLU A 83 -5.89 2.09 -7.88
CA GLU A 83 -6.54 1.23 -6.89
C GLU A 83 -7.41 0.14 -7.52
N LYS A 84 -8.24 0.49 -8.50
CA LYS A 84 -9.12 -0.49 -9.18
C LYS A 84 -8.29 -1.63 -9.79
N TYR A 85 -7.25 -1.27 -10.54
CA TYR A 85 -6.43 -2.25 -11.24
C TYR A 85 -5.62 -3.11 -10.25
N VAL A 86 -4.94 -2.50 -9.28
CA VAL A 86 -4.06 -3.25 -8.36
C VAL A 86 -4.87 -4.19 -7.46
N VAL A 87 -6.05 -3.78 -6.99
CA VAL A 87 -6.92 -4.63 -6.17
C VAL A 87 -7.53 -5.78 -6.98
N GLU A 88 -7.76 -5.58 -8.27
CA GLU A 88 -8.13 -6.69 -9.17
C GLU A 88 -7.00 -7.71 -9.34
N LYS A 89 -5.74 -7.29 -9.16
CA LYS A 89 -4.55 -8.13 -9.35
C LYS A 89 -3.97 -8.74 -8.07
N CYS A 90 -4.35 -8.24 -6.90
CA CYS A 90 -3.92 -8.78 -5.61
C CYS A 90 -4.64 -10.09 -5.28
N MET A 91 -4.16 -10.79 -4.26
CA MET A 91 -4.74 -12.06 -3.83
C MET A 91 -6.09 -11.84 -3.15
N LYS A 92 -7.17 -12.42 -3.69
CA LYS A 92 -8.48 -12.45 -3.02
C LYS A 92 -8.74 -13.78 -2.32
N ASN A 93 -8.18 -14.84 -2.89
CA ASN A 93 -8.01 -16.18 -2.34
C ASN A 93 -6.85 -16.84 -3.11
N PRO A 94 -6.33 -18.01 -2.68
CA PRO A 94 -5.21 -18.66 -3.35
C PRO A 94 -5.42 -18.93 -4.85
N GLN A 95 -6.66 -19.15 -5.29
CA GLN A 95 -7.01 -19.45 -6.68
C GLN A 95 -7.12 -18.20 -7.58
N THR A 96 -7.26 -17.01 -7.01
CA THR A 96 -7.54 -15.76 -7.74
C THR A 96 -6.41 -14.74 -7.65
N PHE A 97 -5.17 -15.21 -7.46
CA PHE A 97 -4.00 -14.34 -7.42
C PHE A 97 -3.45 -14.04 -8.83
N GLU A 98 -4.11 -13.10 -9.50
CA GLU A 98 -3.85 -12.71 -10.89
C GLU A 98 -2.42 -12.24 -11.17
N LEU A 99 -1.83 -11.40 -10.31
CA LEU A 99 -0.43 -10.97 -10.50
C LEU A 99 0.52 -12.17 -10.45
N LYS A 100 0.34 -13.10 -9.50
CA LYS A 100 1.17 -14.31 -9.42
C LYS A 100 1.04 -15.14 -10.70
N ARG A 101 -0.19 -15.36 -11.19
CA ARG A 101 -0.42 -16.11 -12.44
C ARG A 101 0.30 -15.49 -13.63
N VAL A 102 0.29 -14.16 -13.73
CA VAL A 102 0.98 -13.43 -14.80
C VAL A 102 2.50 -13.63 -14.70
N LEU A 103 3.07 -13.51 -13.50
CA LEU A 103 4.51 -13.76 -13.29
C LEU A 103 4.89 -15.22 -13.52
N ASP A 104 4.04 -16.18 -13.14
CA ASP A 104 4.27 -17.61 -13.36
C ASP A 104 4.36 -17.94 -14.87
N SER A 105 3.72 -17.13 -15.72
CA SER A 105 3.78 -17.22 -17.18
C SER A 105 4.87 -16.36 -17.84
N SER A 106 5.64 -15.62 -17.04
CA SER A 106 6.69 -14.72 -17.51
C SER A 106 8.08 -15.28 -17.19
N THR A 107 9.11 -14.79 -17.88
CA THR A 107 10.51 -15.13 -17.58
C THR A 107 11.19 -13.93 -16.91
N PRO A 108 11.86 -14.11 -15.75
CA PRO A 108 12.70 -13.08 -15.19
C PRO A 108 13.82 -12.70 -16.18
N SER A 109 14.04 -11.41 -16.37
CA SER A 109 15.00 -10.89 -17.35
C SER A 109 16.10 -10.02 -16.73
N ILE A 110 16.00 -9.73 -15.44
CA ILE A 110 16.99 -8.98 -14.68
C ILE A 110 17.56 -9.91 -13.61
N HIS A 111 18.89 -10.03 -13.57
CA HIS A 111 19.60 -10.86 -12.60
C HIS A 111 20.65 -10.04 -11.87
N VAL A 112 20.52 -9.92 -10.56
CA VAL A 112 21.45 -9.16 -9.69
C VAL A 112 21.69 -9.98 -8.43
N ASN A 113 22.95 -10.26 -8.09
CA ASN A 113 23.36 -10.95 -6.87
C ASN A 113 22.63 -12.28 -6.59
N GLY A 114 22.44 -13.08 -7.64
CA GLY A 114 21.74 -14.37 -7.54
C GLY A 114 20.22 -14.26 -7.36
N PHE A 115 19.67 -13.04 -7.31
CA PHE A 115 18.24 -12.80 -7.38
C PHE A 115 17.79 -12.57 -8.82
N SER A 116 16.60 -13.07 -9.12
CA SER A 116 15.95 -12.88 -10.42
C SER A 116 14.73 -11.99 -10.26
N TYR A 117 14.62 -11.01 -11.14
CA TYR A 117 13.56 -10.01 -11.15
C TYR A 117 12.90 -9.96 -12.52
N PHE A 118 11.62 -9.64 -12.54
CA PHE A 118 10.88 -9.43 -13.77
C PHE A 118 10.89 -7.94 -14.11
N ASN A 119 11.38 -7.63 -15.31
CA ASN A 119 11.24 -6.31 -15.88
C ASN A 119 9.77 -6.10 -16.28
N PRO A 120 9.12 -4.99 -15.86
CA PRO A 120 7.78 -4.62 -16.30
C PRO A 120 7.54 -4.74 -17.81
N LYS A 121 8.56 -4.42 -18.62
CA LYS A 121 8.47 -4.41 -20.08
C LYS A 121 8.27 -5.82 -20.67
N ASP A 122 8.68 -6.85 -19.94
CA ASP A 122 8.63 -8.24 -20.40
C ASP A 122 7.35 -8.97 -19.96
N ILE A 123 6.50 -8.31 -19.18
CA ILE A 123 5.25 -8.87 -18.67
C ILE A 123 4.09 -8.45 -19.59
N LEU A 124 3.74 -9.34 -20.53
CA LEU A 124 2.71 -9.08 -21.54
C LEU A 124 1.33 -8.79 -20.92
N LYS A 125 0.62 -7.81 -21.51
CA LYS A 125 -0.76 -7.41 -21.14
C LYS A 125 -0.92 -7.02 -19.66
N PHE A 126 0.17 -6.62 -19.01
CA PHE A 126 0.18 -6.15 -17.62
C PHE A 126 0.49 -4.66 -17.56
N ASN A 127 -0.28 -3.90 -16.79
CA ASN A 127 -0.10 -2.46 -16.68
C ASN A 127 0.65 -2.11 -15.40
N SER A 128 1.97 -2.16 -15.47
CA SER A 128 2.85 -1.83 -14.35
C SER A 128 2.80 -0.37 -13.93
N GLU A 129 2.43 0.55 -14.82
CA GLU A 129 2.23 1.96 -14.44
C GLU A 129 1.12 2.12 -13.40
N LYS A 130 0.09 1.25 -13.43
CA LYS A 130 -0.96 1.25 -12.39
C LYS A 130 -0.40 0.86 -11.02
N PHE A 131 0.58 -0.04 -10.97
CA PHE A 131 1.27 -0.40 -9.74
C PHE A 131 2.15 0.74 -9.23
N MET A 132 2.89 1.42 -10.12
CA MET A 132 3.66 2.61 -9.76
C MET A 132 2.74 3.71 -9.21
N TYR A 133 1.64 3.99 -9.91
CA TYR A 133 0.66 4.99 -9.50
C TYR A 133 0.03 4.66 -8.15
N PHE A 134 -0.34 3.39 -7.94
CA PHE A 134 -0.88 2.92 -6.68
C PHE A 134 0.09 3.13 -5.51
N ALA A 135 1.34 2.68 -5.64
CA ALA A 135 2.37 2.85 -4.62
C ALA A 135 2.65 4.34 -4.32
N ALA A 136 2.82 5.15 -5.36
CA ALA A 136 2.99 6.60 -5.24
C ALA A 136 1.82 7.26 -4.50
N SER A 137 0.58 6.85 -4.79
CA SER A 137 -0.61 7.43 -4.16
C SER A 137 -0.67 7.14 -2.66
N ILE A 138 -0.21 5.97 -2.21
CA ILE A 138 -0.18 5.60 -0.78
C ILE A 138 0.97 6.32 -0.08
N ALA A 139 2.17 6.33 -0.68
CA ALA A 139 3.33 7.03 -0.13
C ALA A 139 3.09 8.54 0.01
N TRP A 140 2.46 9.17 -0.98
CA TRP A 140 2.09 10.57 -0.90
C TRP A 140 1.02 10.79 0.18
N ARG A 141 -0.05 9.99 0.21
CA ARG A 141 -1.16 10.15 1.18
C ARG A 141 -0.70 10.04 2.63
N VAL A 142 0.11 9.04 2.96
CA VAL A 142 0.52 8.81 4.35
C VAL A 142 1.40 9.94 4.88
N THR A 143 2.13 10.63 3.99
CA THR A 143 3.03 11.74 4.35
C THR A 143 2.41 13.13 4.14
N ALA A 144 1.28 13.22 3.43
CA ALA A 144 0.61 14.49 3.12
C ALA A 144 -0.05 15.15 4.33
N THR A 145 -0.53 14.36 5.29
CA THR A 145 -1.30 14.84 6.44
C THR A 145 -1.14 13.91 7.65
N ASN A 146 -1.43 14.44 8.84
CA ASN A 146 -1.73 13.61 10.00
C ASN A 146 -3.09 12.91 9.82
N TRP A 147 -3.10 11.59 9.96
CA TRP A 147 -4.27 10.71 9.87
C TRP A 147 -4.90 10.37 11.23
N GLY A 148 -4.35 10.89 12.34
CA GLY A 148 -4.86 10.62 13.69
C GLY A 148 -4.69 9.16 14.12
N ASN A 149 -3.66 8.48 13.62
CA ASN A 149 -3.34 7.11 13.96
C ASN A 149 -1.87 7.01 14.40
N ASP A 150 -1.68 6.61 15.66
CA ASP A 150 -0.35 6.58 16.30
C ASP A 150 0.61 5.54 15.70
N ASP A 151 0.10 4.49 15.05
CA ASP A 151 0.93 3.47 14.40
C ASP A 151 1.64 4.00 13.13
N ILE A 152 1.21 5.16 12.60
CA ILE A 152 1.78 5.80 11.41
C ILE A 152 2.15 7.28 11.63
N ALA A 153 2.06 7.77 12.87
CA ALA A 153 2.28 9.19 13.16
C ALA A 153 3.69 9.67 12.75
N ASN A 154 4.68 8.78 12.82
CA ASN A 154 6.07 9.04 12.42
C ASN A 154 6.24 9.29 10.91
N LEU A 155 5.26 8.96 10.07
CA LEU A 155 5.33 9.18 8.62
C LEU A 155 4.76 10.54 8.19
N ASN A 156 4.02 11.22 9.07
CA ASN A 156 3.45 12.53 8.76
C ASN A 156 4.56 13.54 8.49
N ASN A 157 4.58 14.14 7.29
CA ASN A 157 5.63 15.05 6.83
C ASN A 157 7.06 14.48 6.85
N ALA A 158 7.23 13.16 6.96
CA ALA A 158 8.56 12.54 7.00
C ALA A 158 9.25 12.50 5.62
N LEU A 159 8.50 12.67 4.53
CA LEU A 159 9.06 12.69 3.18
C LEU A 159 9.65 14.07 2.85
N PRO A 160 10.91 14.16 2.39
CA PRO A 160 11.49 15.44 1.98
C PRO A 160 10.64 16.13 0.90
N LYS A 161 10.62 17.47 0.96
CA LYS A 161 9.74 18.30 0.13
C LYS A 161 9.85 17.99 -1.36
N GLU A 162 11.06 17.77 -1.86
CA GLU A 162 11.33 17.42 -3.26
C GLU A 162 10.60 16.14 -3.71
N PHE A 163 10.64 15.08 -2.91
CA PHE A 163 9.96 13.82 -3.22
C PHE A 163 8.44 13.95 -3.08
N LYS A 164 7.97 14.72 -2.08
CA LYS A 164 6.54 14.99 -1.89
C LYS A 164 5.94 15.73 -3.09
N GLU A 165 6.60 16.78 -3.56
CA GLU A 165 6.18 17.58 -4.73
C GLU A 165 6.30 16.78 -6.03
N SER A 166 7.38 16.01 -6.18
CA SER A 166 7.61 15.13 -7.32
C SER A 166 6.50 14.07 -7.46
N LEU A 167 6.15 13.38 -6.36
CA LEU A 167 5.02 12.45 -6.33
C LEU A 167 3.69 13.17 -6.59
N GLN A 168 3.47 14.35 -6.01
CA GLN A 168 2.26 15.14 -6.23
C GLN A 168 2.06 15.46 -7.72
N ASN A 169 3.10 15.94 -8.39
CA ASN A 169 3.07 16.28 -9.81
C ASN A 169 2.84 15.04 -10.69
N TYR A 170 3.48 13.92 -10.37
CA TYR A 170 3.25 12.64 -11.06
C TYR A 170 1.81 12.16 -10.89
N LEU A 171 1.27 12.22 -9.67
CA LEU A 171 -0.11 11.86 -9.37
C LEU A 171 -1.10 12.79 -10.08
N LEU A 172 -0.78 14.07 -10.24
CA LEU A 172 -1.55 15.00 -11.08
C LEU A 172 -1.38 14.77 -12.59
N LYS A 173 -0.55 13.81 -13.02
CA LYS A 173 -0.23 13.52 -14.42
C LYS A 173 0.38 14.71 -15.15
N ASN A 174 1.13 15.54 -14.42
CA ASN A 174 1.87 16.67 -15.00
C ASN A 174 3.25 16.26 -15.50
N VAL A 175 3.81 15.18 -14.93
CA VAL A 175 5.15 14.65 -15.23
C VAL A 175 5.13 13.13 -15.28
N GLU A 176 6.18 12.55 -15.87
CA GLU A 176 6.47 11.12 -15.79
C GLU A 176 6.84 10.68 -14.37
N PHE A 177 6.97 9.37 -14.16
CA PHE A 177 7.36 8.86 -12.85
C PHE A 177 8.77 9.34 -12.48
N PRO A 178 9.02 9.77 -11.23
CA PRO A 178 10.32 10.32 -10.86
C PRO A 178 11.43 9.28 -10.99
N SER A 179 12.48 9.61 -11.75
CA SER A 179 13.57 8.68 -12.05
C SER A 179 14.37 8.24 -10.82
N ASN A 180 14.35 9.03 -9.75
CA ASN A 180 15.02 8.79 -8.48
C ASN A 180 14.14 8.08 -7.44
N ILE A 181 12.98 7.55 -7.82
CA ILE A 181 12.15 6.72 -6.93
C ILE A 181 12.09 5.30 -7.50
N TYR A 182 12.30 4.29 -6.66
CA TYR A 182 12.23 2.89 -7.09
C TYR A 182 11.20 2.12 -6.29
N ILE A 183 10.54 1.18 -6.95
CA ILE A 183 9.50 0.35 -6.35
C ILE A 183 9.86 -1.11 -6.60
N THR A 184 9.90 -1.90 -5.54
CA THR A 184 9.86 -3.36 -5.66
C THR A 184 8.47 -3.85 -5.32
N VAL A 185 7.90 -4.63 -6.23
CA VAL A 185 6.63 -5.33 -6.03
C VAL A 185 6.96 -6.79 -5.73
N CYS A 186 7.03 -7.14 -4.46
CA CYS A 186 7.26 -8.51 -4.04
C CYS A 186 5.94 -9.28 -4.04
N VAL A 187 5.91 -10.41 -4.72
CA VAL A 187 4.75 -11.28 -4.88
C VAL A 187 4.97 -12.52 -4.03
N ASP A 188 3.99 -12.83 -3.18
CA ASP A 188 4.05 -14.01 -2.32
C ASP A 188 4.06 -15.29 -3.17
N ASN A 189 5.03 -16.16 -2.89
CA ASN A 189 5.17 -17.46 -3.53
C ASN A 189 5.04 -18.64 -2.56
N ASP A 190 4.59 -18.38 -1.32
CA ASP A 190 4.23 -19.45 -0.39
C ASP A 190 3.08 -20.31 -0.96
N VAL A 191 3.07 -21.60 -0.60
CA VAL A 191 2.01 -22.54 -1.01
C VAL A 191 0.64 -22.10 -0.46
N GLU A 192 0.65 -21.55 0.75
CA GLU A 192 -0.53 -21.02 1.45
C GLU A 192 -0.26 -19.58 1.91
N PRO A 193 -0.37 -18.61 1.01
CA PRO A 193 -0.14 -17.21 1.32
C PRO A 193 -1.19 -16.69 2.32
N VAL A 194 -0.74 -15.91 3.31
CA VAL A 194 -1.63 -15.31 4.31
C VAL A 194 -2.07 -13.92 3.81
N PRO A 195 -3.38 -13.63 3.77
CA PRO A 195 -3.89 -12.32 3.35
C PRO A 195 -3.60 -11.27 4.43
N ILE A 196 -2.48 -10.60 4.31
CA ILE A 196 -2.07 -9.53 5.22
C ILE A 196 -2.28 -8.19 4.51
N MET A 197 -2.79 -7.22 5.26
CA MET A 197 -2.72 -5.81 4.91
C MET A 197 -2.02 -5.10 6.04
N SER A 198 -0.99 -4.31 5.73
CA SER A 198 -0.34 -3.44 6.70
C SER A 198 -0.64 -2.00 6.37
N LEU A 199 -0.57 -1.14 7.39
CA LEU A 199 -0.39 0.28 7.13
C LEU A 199 1.02 0.53 6.57
N PRO A 200 1.25 1.66 5.88
CA PRO A 200 2.60 2.06 5.52
C PRO A 200 3.48 2.18 6.76
N SER A 201 4.69 1.65 6.66
CA SER A 201 5.72 1.70 7.69
C SER A 201 7.10 1.83 7.04
N GLY A 202 8.08 2.29 7.79
CA GLY A 202 9.43 2.49 7.27
C GLY A 202 10.16 3.58 8.03
N ASP A 203 11.43 3.78 7.65
CA ASP A 203 12.29 4.81 8.18
C ASP A 203 12.71 5.71 7.01
N ILE A 204 11.86 6.69 6.70
CA ILE A 204 12.12 7.64 5.62
C ILE A 204 13.29 8.56 6.01
N GLU A 205 13.38 8.96 7.28
CA GLU A 205 14.41 9.91 7.73
C GLU A 205 15.84 9.34 7.63
N LYS A 206 16.04 8.06 7.94
CA LYS A 206 17.38 7.44 7.93
C LYS A 206 17.66 6.60 6.70
N ASN A 207 16.66 5.85 6.25
CA ASN A 207 16.84 4.84 5.20
C ASN A 207 16.12 5.20 3.90
N MET A 208 15.41 6.34 3.86
CA MET A 208 14.69 6.80 2.67
C MET A 208 13.81 5.71 2.06
N CYS A 209 13.19 4.89 2.92
CA CYS A 209 12.40 3.75 2.48
C CYS A 209 11.07 3.63 3.23
N MET A 210 10.07 3.13 2.52
CA MET A 210 8.74 2.82 3.04
C MET A 210 8.28 1.48 2.46
N SER A 211 7.51 0.72 3.22
CA SER A 211 6.85 -0.46 2.71
C SER A 211 5.42 -0.60 3.24
N PHE A 212 4.63 -1.37 2.52
CA PHE A 212 3.33 -1.83 3.00
C PHE A 212 2.92 -3.12 2.31
N PHE A 213 2.04 -3.87 2.98
CA PHE A 213 1.44 -5.09 2.46
C PHE A 213 0.00 -4.84 2.04
N ILE A 214 -0.36 -5.44 0.91
CA ILE A 214 -1.73 -5.79 0.55
C ILE A 214 -1.77 -7.32 0.34
N PRO A 215 -2.96 -7.95 0.25
CA PRO A 215 -3.04 -9.39 0.10
C PRO A 215 -2.17 -9.96 -1.03
N GLY A 216 -1.18 -10.77 -0.65
CA GLY A 216 -0.21 -11.42 -1.54
C GLY A 216 0.90 -10.52 -2.10
N ILE A 217 0.89 -9.20 -1.82
CA ILE A 217 1.83 -8.26 -2.45
C ILE A 217 2.42 -7.31 -1.40
N LYS A 218 3.75 -7.20 -1.38
CA LYS A 218 4.48 -6.18 -0.64
C LYS A 218 5.01 -5.14 -1.61
N PHE A 219 4.79 -3.87 -1.31
CA PHE A 219 5.46 -2.77 -1.97
C PHE A 219 6.60 -2.30 -1.07
N ASN A 220 7.80 -2.16 -1.62
CA ASN A 220 8.85 -1.34 -1.02
C ASN A 220 9.11 -0.16 -1.95
N ILE A 221 9.23 1.03 -1.38
CA ILE A 221 9.44 2.29 -2.09
C ILE A 221 10.71 2.89 -1.53
N PHE A 222 11.63 3.23 -2.43
CA PHE A 222 12.96 3.76 -2.15
C PHE A 222 13.06 5.16 -2.75
N PHE A 223 13.49 6.13 -1.94
CA PHE A 223 13.60 7.53 -2.32
C PHE A 223 15.09 7.89 -2.48
N GLY A 224 15.51 8.19 -3.70
CA GLY A 224 16.91 8.50 -4.01
C GLY A 224 17.82 7.28 -4.01
N ALA A 225 19.07 7.49 -4.42
CA ALA A 225 20.08 6.44 -4.49
C ALA A 225 20.58 5.97 -3.11
N GLU A 226 20.33 6.76 -2.06
CA GLU A 226 20.75 6.48 -0.68
C GLU A 226 19.98 5.32 -0.06
N ALA A 227 18.73 5.09 -0.52
CA ALA A 227 17.83 4.08 0.03
C ALA A 227 18.25 2.64 -0.28
N ASP A 228 18.89 2.41 -1.44
CA ASP A 228 19.53 1.14 -1.81
C ASP A 228 20.53 1.41 -2.94
N GLN A 229 21.81 1.61 -2.61
CA GLN A 229 22.82 2.01 -3.59
C GLN A 229 23.00 0.98 -4.70
N GLU A 230 22.87 -0.31 -4.39
CA GLU A 230 23.19 -1.38 -5.32
C GLU A 230 22.03 -1.64 -6.29
N LEU A 231 20.82 -1.78 -5.75
CA LEU A 231 19.61 -1.95 -6.57
C LEU A 231 19.33 -0.68 -7.37
N SER A 232 19.39 0.49 -6.74
CA SER A 232 19.14 1.77 -7.43
C SER A 232 20.15 2.01 -8.55
N SER A 233 21.43 1.70 -8.34
CA SER A 233 22.45 1.80 -9.40
C SER A 233 22.13 0.89 -10.59
N SER A 234 21.73 -0.35 -10.32
CA SER A 234 21.37 -1.32 -11.37
C SER A 234 20.12 -0.88 -12.14
N LEU A 235 19.07 -0.46 -11.43
CA LEU A 235 17.80 -0.04 -12.02
C LEU A 235 17.92 1.28 -12.79
N ASN A 236 18.74 2.22 -12.31
CA ASN A 236 19.04 3.47 -13.02
C ASN A 236 19.67 3.23 -14.38
N LYS A 237 20.66 2.33 -14.47
CA LYS A 237 21.31 1.98 -15.75
C LYS A 237 20.32 1.42 -16.77
N LEU A 238 19.27 0.76 -16.30
CA LEU A 238 18.22 0.17 -17.14
C LEU A 238 17.06 1.14 -17.44
N GLY A 239 17.02 2.31 -16.79
CA GLY A 239 15.90 3.24 -16.87
C GLY A 239 14.59 2.62 -16.35
N ILE A 240 14.66 1.90 -15.23
CA ILE A 240 13.53 1.15 -14.64
C ILE A 240 13.25 1.68 -13.24
N ASN A 241 12.01 2.07 -12.95
CA ASN A 241 11.58 2.51 -11.61
C ASN A 241 10.75 1.47 -10.86
N LEU A 242 10.39 0.36 -11.51
CA LEU A 242 9.62 -0.71 -10.89
C LEU A 242 10.13 -2.07 -11.34
N ILE A 243 10.23 -3.01 -10.41
CA ILE A 243 10.52 -4.42 -10.69
C ILE A 243 9.59 -5.33 -9.90
N TYR A 244 9.33 -6.52 -10.43
CA TYR A 244 8.63 -7.57 -9.71
C TYR A 244 9.59 -8.66 -9.28
N MET A 245 9.30 -9.31 -8.16
CA MET A 245 10.03 -10.49 -7.73
C MET A 245 9.17 -11.39 -6.84
N TYR A 246 9.52 -12.67 -6.77
CA TYR A 246 8.95 -13.55 -5.76
C TYR A 246 9.66 -13.39 -4.42
N ARG A 247 8.88 -13.48 -3.34
CA ARG A 247 9.38 -13.60 -1.97
C ARG A 247 8.43 -14.51 -1.19
N SER A 248 8.98 -15.41 -0.39
CA SER A 248 8.20 -16.12 0.62
C SER A 248 7.93 -15.16 1.77
N PHE A 249 6.68 -14.80 1.99
CA PHE A 249 6.35 -13.87 3.07
C PHE A 249 6.54 -14.56 4.41
N ARG A 250 6.17 -15.83 4.56
CA ARG A 250 6.39 -16.60 5.81
C ARG A 250 7.85 -16.67 6.24
N ARG A 251 8.78 -16.65 5.28
CA ARG A 251 10.24 -16.66 5.55
C ARG A 251 10.85 -15.25 5.65
N SER A 252 10.08 -14.20 5.41
CA SER A 252 10.56 -12.82 5.52
C SER A 252 10.73 -12.38 6.97
N ASN A 253 11.69 -11.50 7.22
CA ASN A 253 11.91 -10.93 8.55
C ASN A 253 10.67 -10.18 9.05
N GLU A 254 9.96 -9.51 8.16
CA GLU A 254 8.75 -8.73 8.44
C GLU A 254 7.61 -9.63 8.95
N TYR A 255 7.43 -10.80 8.35
CA TYR A 255 6.44 -11.76 8.84
C TYR A 255 6.83 -12.32 10.21
N GLN A 256 8.11 -12.61 10.44
CA GLN A 256 8.57 -13.06 11.76
C GLN A 256 8.36 -11.96 12.82
N GLN A 257 8.64 -10.70 12.49
CA GLN A 257 8.35 -9.55 13.35
C GLN A 257 6.85 -9.41 13.62
N MET A 258 5.99 -9.54 12.60
CA MET A 258 4.53 -9.53 12.78
C MET A 258 4.07 -10.68 13.68
N LYS A 259 4.59 -11.89 13.47
CA LYS A 259 4.27 -13.07 14.29
C LYS A 259 4.68 -12.86 15.76
N ASN A 260 5.88 -12.33 15.99
CA ASN A 260 6.36 -12.01 17.34
C ASN A 260 5.50 -10.92 17.98
N LEU A 261 5.19 -9.84 17.23
CA LEU A 261 4.30 -8.78 17.70
C LEU A 261 2.95 -9.36 18.17
N LEU A 262 2.31 -10.17 17.33
CA LEU A 262 1.03 -10.82 17.64
C LEU A 262 1.13 -11.84 18.80
N GLY A 263 2.26 -12.54 18.92
CA GLY A 263 2.43 -13.65 19.86
C GLY A 263 2.90 -13.25 21.26
N SER A 264 3.68 -12.16 21.39
CA SER A 264 4.32 -11.79 22.66
C SER A 264 4.16 -10.33 23.07
N GLU A 265 3.91 -9.41 22.14
CA GLU A 265 3.90 -7.97 22.45
C GLU A 265 2.49 -7.37 22.54
N LEU A 266 1.49 -8.01 21.93
CA LEU A 266 0.12 -7.52 21.89
C LEU A 266 -0.80 -8.35 22.78
N SER A 267 -1.60 -7.66 23.61
CA SER A 267 -2.65 -8.31 24.38
C SER A 267 -3.97 -8.34 23.58
N PRO A 268 -4.61 -9.50 23.40
CA PRO A 268 -5.92 -9.56 22.77
C PRO A 268 -6.96 -8.83 23.62
N LYS A 269 -7.90 -8.12 22.98
CA LYS A 269 -9.00 -7.38 23.64
C LYS A 269 -10.37 -7.78 23.09
N GLY A 270 -11.42 -7.48 23.86
CA GLY A 270 -12.81 -7.64 23.44
C GLY A 270 -13.18 -9.09 23.12
N LYS A 271 -13.84 -9.32 21.98
CA LYS A 271 -14.25 -10.68 21.54
C LYS A 271 -13.04 -11.58 21.26
N LEU A 272 -11.90 -11.02 20.85
CA LEU A 272 -10.69 -11.79 20.57
C LEU A 272 -10.11 -12.42 21.84
N ALA A 273 -10.11 -11.68 22.96
CA ALA A 273 -9.66 -12.18 24.27
C ALA A 273 -10.53 -13.32 24.84
N LYS A 274 -11.77 -13.44 24.38
CA LYS A 274 -12.73 -14.45 24.84
C LYS A 274 -12.71 -15.73 24.00
N GLN A 275 -11.94 -15.75 22.90
CA GLN A 275 -11.82 -16.98 22.11
C GLN A 275 -10.94 -17.98 22.87
N PRO A 276 -11.39 -19.23 23.04
CA PRO A 276 -10.54 -20.27 23.62
C PRO A 276 -9.29 -20.41 22.75
N ASN A 277 -8.12 -20.53 23.37
CA ASN A 277 -6.85 -20.80 22.67
C ASN A 277 -7.07 -22.01 21.76
N ARG A 278 -7.15 -21.79 20.44
CA ARG A 278 -7.07 -22.87 19.47
C ARG A 278 -5.59 -23.22 19.36
N SER A 279 -5.20 -24.24 20.12
CA SER A 279 -3.93 -24.97 20.00
C SER A 279 -3.75 -25.52 18.59
#